data_AF-A0A914PD59-F1
#
_entry.id   AF-A0A914PD59-F1
#
_cell.length_a   1.000
_cell.length_b   1.000
_cell.length_c   1.000
_cell.angle_alpha   90.00
_cell.angle_beta   90.00
_cell.angle_gamma   90.00
#
_symmetry.space_group_name_H-M   'P 1'
#
loop_
_entity.id
_entity.type
_entity.pdbx_description
1 polymer ?
#
loop_
_entity_poly.entity_id
_entity_poly.type
_entity_poly.pdbx_seq_one_letter_code
_entity_poly.pdbx_strand_id
1 'polypeptide(L)'
;MQSDDIAWGVIGKGQCAYKAPSKTQMFCRNEFNLTGLCNRASCPLANSQYATVREENGVSYLYLKVVERSHFPKRLWEKMKLLKNMTAAVKLIGENLLHWSKFVRQKQD
;
A
#
# COMPACT_ATOMS: atom_id res chain seq x y z
N MET A 1 -13.57 9.60 -11.59
CA MET A 1 -13.70 8.19 -11.14
C MET A 1 -12.39 7.50 -11.42
N GLN A 2 -11.67 7.05 -10.40
CA GLN A 2 -10.52 6.18 -10.62
C GLN A 2 -10.98 4.75 -10.84
N SER A 3 -10.31 4.09 -11.77
CA SER A 3 -10.70 2.79 -12.32
C SER A 3 -10.10 1.62 -11.53
N ASP A 4 -10.04 1.71 -10.20
CA ASP A 4 -9.39 0.71 -9.33
C ASP A 4 -10.00 -0.69 -9.52
N ASP A 5 -11.32 -0.78 -9.73
CA ASP A 5 -11.99 -2.06 -9.99
C ASP A 5 -11.66 -2.65 -11.36
N ILE A 6 -11.46 -1.79 -12.37
CA ILE A 6 -11.00 -2.23 -13.69
C ILE A 6 -9.55 -2.71 -13.59
N ALA A 7 -8.69 -1.94 -12.90
CA ALA A 7 -7.31 -2.33 -12.67
C ALA A 7 -7.22 -3.70 -11.97
N TRP A 8 -8.04 -3.92 -10.93
CA TRP A 8 -8.15 -5.23 -10.31
C TRP A 8 -8.73 -6.31 -11.23
N GLY A 9 -9.74 -5.99 -12.03
CA GLY A 9 -10.31 -6.92 -13.01
C GLY A 9 -9.25 -7.46 -13.98
N VAL A 10 -8.35 -6.58 -14.43
CA VAL A 10 -7.22 -6.92 -15.31
C VAL A 10 -6.17 -7.74 -14.57
N ILE A 11 -5.60 -7.25 -13.46
CA ILE A 11 -4.45 -7.90 -12.82
C ILE A 11 -4.83 -9.07 -11.90
N GLY A 12 -6.05 -9.06 -11.37
CA GLY A 12 -6.54 -10.06 -10.42
C GLY A 12 -6.82 -11.40 -11.10
N LYS A 13 -7.44 -11.37 -12.28
CA LYS A 13 -7.71 -12.57 -13.11
C LYS A 13 -6.67 -12.79 -14.20
N GLY A 14 -6.04 -11.71 -14.70
CA GLY A 14 -4.99 -11.79 -15.72
C GLY A 14 -3.60 -12.04 -15.14
N GLN A 15 -2.59 -11.62 -15.90
CA GLN A 15 -1.19 -11.78 -15.52
C GLN A 15 -0.71 -10.62 -14.64
N CYS A 16 -0.12 -10.95 -13.50
CA CYS A 16 0.51 -9.99 -12.60
C CYS A 16 1.89 -10.51 -12.21
N ALA A 17 2.95 -9.75 -12.51
CA ALA A 17 4.34 -10.15 -12.27
C ALA A 17 4.67 -10.40 -10.79
N TYR A 18 3.93 -9.75 -9.88
CA TYR A 18 4.14 -9.88 -8.44
C TYR A 18 3.32 -11.00 -7.80
N LYS A 19 2.40 -11.63 -8.53
CA LYS A 19 1.51 -12.66 -8.00
C LYS A 19 2.27 -13.97 -7.82
N ALA A 20 2.25 -14.52 -6.61
CA ALA A 20 2.91 -15.77 -6.26
C ALA A 20 1.86 -16.76 -5.72
N PRO A 21 1.41 -17.74 -6.53
CA PRO A 21 0.45 -18.72 -6.10
C PRO A 21 1.07 -19.70 -5.08
N SER A 22 0.31 -20.03 -4.04
CA SER A 22 0.60 -21.13 -3.11
C SER A 22 -0.60 -22.09 -3.06
N LYS A 23 -0.41 -23.27 -2.43
CA LYS A 23 -1.44 -24.32 -2.32
C LYS A 23 -2.69 -23.84 -1.58
N THR A 24 -2.53 -22.96 -0.59
CA THR A 24 -3.62 -22.50 0.29
C THR A 24 -4.11 -21.08 -0.02
N GLN A 25 -3.22 -20.20 -0.49
CA GLN A 25 -3.53 -18.79 -0.68
C GLN A 25 -2.66 -18.13 -1.76
N MET A 26 -3.08 -16.93 -2.19
CA MET A 26 -2.37 -16.13 -3.18
C MET A 26 -1.53 -15.06 -2.49
N PHE A 27 -0.22 -15.05 -2.74
CA PHE A 27 0.71 -14.07 -2.19
C PHE A 27 1.12 -13.01 -3.22
N CYS A 28 1.64 -11.90 -2.73
CA CYS A 28 2.15 -10.79 -3.53
C CYS A 28 3.60 -10.50 -3.14
N ARG A 29 4.50 -10.48 -4.13
CA ARG A 29 5.92 -10.13 -3.98
C ARG A 29 6.19 -8.63 -4.13
N ASN A 30 5.15 -7.82 -4.30
CA ASN A 30 5.32 -6.38 -4.39
C ASN A 30 5.72 -5.84 -3.03
N GLU A 31 6.85 -5.14 -2.97
CA GLU A 31 7.44 -4.62 -1.74
C GLU A 31 6.56 -3.57 -1.03
N PHE A 32 5.63 -2.94 -1.76
CA PHE A 32 4.68 -1.99 -1.21
C PHE A 32 3.40 -2.66 -0.67
N ASN A 33 3.27 -3.99 -0.76
CA ASN A 33 2.10 -4.69 -0.23
C ASN A 33 2.16 -4.77 1.30
N LEU A 34 1.08 -4.36 1.95
CA LEU A 34 0.99 -4.28 3.41
C LEU A 34 0.89 -5.65 4.11
N THR A 35 0.27 -6.65 3.48
CA THR A 35 -0.08 -7.94 4.12
C THR A 35 0.68 -9.14 3.56
N GLY A 36 1.37 -8.97 2.44
CA GLY A 36 1.92 -10.06 1.63
C GLY A 36 0.86 -10.84 0.83
N LEU A 37 -0.44 -10.56 1.00
CA LEU A 37 -1.51 -11.27 0.32
C LEU A 37 -1.89 -10.59 -1.00
N CYS A 38 -2.21 -11.39 -2.01
CA CYS A 38 -2.72 -10.91 -3.29
C CYS A 38 -4.25 -10.98 -3.31
N ASN A 39 -4.89 -9.88 -2.88
CA ASN A 39 -6.34 -9.69 -2.94
C ASN A 39 -6.67 -8.22 -3.28
N ARG A 40 -7.94 -7.94 -3.60
CA ARG A 40 -8.42 -6.62 -4.02
C ARG A 40 -8.06 -5.50 -3.05
N ALA A 41 -8.11 -5.78 -1.75
CA ALA A 41 -7.89 -4.80 -0.70
C ALA A 41 -6.39 -4.58 -0.42
N SER A 42 -5.57 -5.62 -0.54
CA SER A 42 -4.14 -5.57 -0.22
C SER A 42 -3.26 -5.15 -1.40
N CYS A 43 -3.76 -5.16 -2.64
CA CYS A 43 -2.92 -4.91 -3.81
C CYS A 43 -2.55 -3.42 -3.96
N PRO A 44 -1.26 -3.03 -3.91
CA PRO A 44 -0.84 -1.63 -4.07
C PRO A 44 -0.95 -1.11 -5.53
N LEU A 45 -1.04 -2.02 -6.52
CA LEU A 45 -1.18 -1.65 -7.93
C LEU A 45 -2.63 -1.32 -8.29
N ALA A 46 -3.59 -2.10 -7.79
CA ALA A 46 -5.01 -1.90 -8.07
C ALA A 46 -5.69 -0.82 -7.23
N ASN A 47 -5.05 -0.36 -6.15
CA ASN A 47 -5.59 0.70 -5.30
C ASN A 47 -4.82 1.99 -5.56
N SER A 48 -5.53 3.04 -5.89
CA SER A 48 -4.93 4.34 -6.17
C SER A 48 -4.72 5.18 -4.91
N GLN A 49 -5.53 4.96 -3.87
CA GLN A 49 -5.26 5.42 -2.51
C GLN A 49 -4.69 4.25 -1.70
N TYR A 50 -3.43 4.33 -1.29
CA TYR A 50 -2.77 3.24 -0.56
C TYR A 50 -1.70 3.75 0.39
N ALA A 51 -1.52 3.09 1.54
CA ALA A 51 -0.45 3.41 2.47
C ALA A 51 0.28 2.13 2.88
N THR A 52 1.59 2.21 3.01
CA THR A 52 2.41 1.11 3.54
C THR A 52 3.57 1.65 4.36
N VAL A 53 3.97 0.90 5.40
CA VAL A 53 5.18 1.20 6.16
C VAL A 53 6.27 0.28 5.66
N ARG A 54 7.45 0.85 5.38
CA ARG A 54 8.59 0.11 4.87
C ARG A 54 9.87 0.56 5.53
N GLU A 55 10.73 -0.39 5.88
CA GLU A 55 12.07 -0.10 6.39
C GLU A 55 13.08 -0.09 5.25
N GLU A 56 13.95 0.92 5.25
CA GLU A 56 15.09 1.03 4.34
C GLU A 56 16.33 1.39 5.15
N ASN A 57 17.35 0.52 5.11
CA ASN A 57 18.63 0.71 5.79
C ASN A 57 18.46 1.05 7.29
N GLY A 58 17.55 0.36 7.99
CA GLY A 58 17.28 0.58 9.43
C GLY A 58 16.45 1.84 9.74
N VAL A 59 15.88 2.49 8.73
CA VAL A 59 14.98 3.65 8.90
C VAL A 59 13.60 3.31 8.34
N SER A 60 12.58 3.44 9.18
CA SER A 60 11.19 3.24 8.78
C SER A 60 10.62 4.46 8.06
N TYR A 61 9.90 4.21 6.99
CA TYR A 61 9.21 5.21 6.18
C TYR A 61 7.74 4.84 5.99
N LEU A 62 6.88 5.86 6.05
CA LEU A 62 5.51 5.76 5.59
C LEU A 62 5.47 6.17 4.11
N TYR A 63 5.00 5.23 3.30
CA TYR A 63 4.78 5.40 1.87
C TYR A 63 3.29 5.62 1.63
N LEU A 64 2.95 6.75 0.99
CA LEU A 64 1.58 7.12 0.67
C LEU A 64 1.42 7.21 -0.85
N LYS A 65 0.38 6.59 -1.37
CA LYS A 65 -0.07 6.71 -2.74
C LYS A 65 -1.39 7.47 -2.71
N VAL A 66 -1.38 8.67 -3.30
CA VAL A 66 -2.54 9.56 -3.34
C VAL A 66 -3.13 9.63 -4.75
N VAL A 67 -4.44 9.81 -4.82
CA VAL A 67 -5.25 9.77 -6.06
C VAL A 67 -4.75 10.81 -7.05
N GLU A 68 -4.41 11.99 -6.56
CA GLU A 68 -4.02 13.17 -7.31
C GLU A 68 -2.71 12.95 -8.08
N ARG A 69 -1.86 12.01 -7.62
CA ARG A 69 -0.55 11.71 -8.23
C ARG A 69 -0.57 10.50 -9.16
N SER A 70 -1.73 9.88 -9.40
CA SER A 70 -1.82 8.65 -10.21
C SER A 70 -1.30 8.81 -11.64
N HIS A 71 -1.31 10.03 -12.17
CA HIS A 71 -0.83 10.37 -13.52
C HIS A 71 0.68 10.65 -13.58
N PHE A 72 1.39 10.62 -12.44
CA PHE A 72 2.83 10.84 -12.37
C PHE A 72 3.56 9.60 -11.82
N PRO A 73 3.86 8.58 -12.63
CA PRO A 73 4.48 7.33 -12.17
C PRO A 73 5.78 7.53 -11.38
N LYS A 74 6.62 8.50 -11.80
CA LYS A 74 7.89 8.83 -11.11
C LYS A 74 7.70 9.45 -9.73
N ARG A 75 6.54 10.06 -9.45
CA ARG A 75 6.22 10.77 -8.19
C ARG A 75 5.00 10.16 -7.50
N LEU A 76 4.63 8.94 -7.88
CA LEU A 76 3.40 8.27 -7.46
C LEU A 76 3.33 8.09 -5.94
N TRP A 77 4.47 7.78 -5.33
CA TRP A 77 4.61 7.57 -3.90
C TRP A 77 5.19 8.80 -3.22
N GLU A 78 4.50 9.27 -2.19
CA GLU A 78 5.06 10.16 -1.19
C GLU A 78 5.77 9.33 -0.12
N LYS A 79 6.91 9.83 0.36
CA LYS A 79 7.75 9.14 1.34
C LYS A 79 7.95 10.05 2.54
N MET A 80 7.55 9.59 3.72
CA MET A 80 7.72 10.30 4.98
C MET A 80 8.54 9.46 5.96
N LYS A 81 9.57 10.07 6.57
CA LYS A 81 10.38 9.38 7.57
C LYS A 81 9.60 9.24 8.88
N LEU A 82 9.55 8.03 9.42
CA LEU A 82 8.96 7.76 10.72
C LEU A 82 9.99 7.96 11.84
N LEU A 83 9.48 8.28 13.03
CA LEU A 83 10.29 8.40 14.23
C LEU A 83 10.71 7.01 14.73
N LYS A 84 11.88 6.91 15.37
CA LYS A 84 12.35 5.65 15.98
C LYS A 84 11.48 5.20 17.15
N ASN A 85 10.83 6.15 17.83
CA ASN A 85 9.90 5.85 18.90
C ASN A 85 8.58 5.36 18.30
N MET A 86 8.21 4.12 18.64
CA MET A 86 7.01 3.44 18.12
C MET A 86 5.73 4.25 18.39
N THR A 87 5.52 4.75 19.61
CA THR A 87 4.32 5.52 19.97
C THR A 87 4.23 6.81 19.16
N ALA A 88 5.36 7.48 18.96
CA ALA A 88 5.39 8.70 18.16
C ALA A 88 5.18 8.41 16.66
N ALA A 89 5.68 7.27 16.16
CA ALA A 89 5.46 6.83 14.78
C ALA A 89 3.99 6.46 14.53
N VAL A 90 3.36 5.69 15.41
CA VAL A 90 1.93 5.35 15.32
C VAL A 90 1.06 6.60 15.36
N LYS A 91 1.38 7.57 16.23
CA LYS A 91 0.69 8.86 16.27
C LYS A 91 0.81 9.61 14.94
N LEU A 92 2.02 9.70 14.38
CA LEU A 92 2.27 10.35 13.09
C LEU A 92 1.53 9.66 11.94
N ILE A 93 1.49 8.33 11.93
CA ILE A 93 0.72 7.55 10.95
C ILE A 93 -0.77 7.86 11.10
N GLY A 94 -1.30 7.86 12.32
CA GLY A 94 -2.70 8.18 12.61
C GLY A 94 -3.09 9.60 12.17
N GLU A 95 -2.21 10.59 12.37
CA GLU A 95 -2.41 11.97 11.92
C GLU A 95 -2.46 12.07 10.38
N ASN A 96 -1.52 11.42 9.68
CA ASN A 96 -1.47 11.44 8.21
C ASN A 96 -2.61 10.64 7.54
N LEU A 97 -3.10 9.59 8.22
CA LEU A 97 -4.18 8.75 7.73
C LEU A 97 -5.56 9.13 8.29
N LEU A 98 -5.69 10.29 8.95
CA LEU A 98 -6.92 10.75 9.61
C LEU A 98 -8.14 10.79 8.69
N HIS A 99 -7.94 11.09 7.40
CA HIS A 99 -8.99 11.17 6.40
C HIS A 99 -9.07 9.94 5.47
N TRP A 100 -8.25 8.91 5.72
CA TRP A 100 -8.18 7.73 4.87
C TRP A 100 -9.23 6.68 5.25
N SER A 101 -9.54 5.71 4.40
CA SER A 101 -10.53 4.67 4.73
C SER A 101 -10.11 3.83 5.95
N LYS A 102 -11.09 3.33 6.72
CA LYS A 102 -10.84 2.52 7.94
C LYS A 102 -9.95 1.30 7.69
N PHE A 103 -10.07 0.69 6.51
CA PHE A 103 -9.28 -0.49 6.12
C PHE A 103 -7.77 -0.18 6.10
N VAL A 104 -7.39 0.99 5.57
CA VAL A 104 -5.97 1.39 5.51
C VAL A 104 -5.45 1.70 6.90
N ARG A 105 -6.25 2.32 7.77
CA ARG A 105 -5.84 2.64 9.15
C ARG A 105 -5.61 1.38 10.00
N GLN A 106 -6.59 0.48 10.03
CA GLN A 106 -6.58 -0.68 10.93
C GLN A 106 -5.49 -1.72 10.62
N LYS A 107 -4.91 -1.68 9.41
CA LYS A 107 -3.85 -2.59 9.00
C LYS A 107 -2.44 -2.02 9.20
N GLN A 108 -2.34 -0.77 9.65
CA GLN A 108 -1.06 -0.12 9.98
C GLN A 108 -0.83 0.05 11.49
N ASP A 109 -1.83 -0.23 12.32
CA ASP A 109 -1.72 -0.39 13.77
C ASP A 109 -1.13 -1.77 14.12
#